data_AF-A0A7X6SBV6-F1
#
_entry.id   AF-A0A7X6SBV6-F1
#
_cell.length_a   1.000
_cell.length_b   1.000
_cell.length_c   1.000
_cell.angle_alpha   90.00
_cell.angle_beta   90.00
_cell.angle_gamma   90.00
#
_symmetry.space_group_name_H-M   'P 1'
#
loop_
_entity.id
_entity.type
_entity.pdbx_description
1 polymer ?
#
loop_
_entity_poly.entity_id
_entity_poly.type
_entity_poly.pdbx_seq_one_letter_code
_entity_poly.pdbx_strand_id
1 'polypeptide(L)'
;MREDFRSMLESWLPADEAARLIAQLDSPSPVSIRQHAIKAKGELFPNSKLVPWCPQGRYLDKRPVFTLDPRFHAGAYYVQEASGMSVCRLAPYLSNIQEPRILDACAAPGGKSTLLLDLLPHKGFLVCNETIRSRIPALVNNIARWGYGAVAVTANDPAAFQKLEGFFDVVVADVPCSGEGLFRKNPASRNEWSPALVDLCVARQRRILKDLWPSLRQGGFLLYSTCTFNTRENEDQVAWIRDTLGAYSVLDPQKYLPHRIQGEGFFMALLEKTAPATKHKKIKAGTGAKKNHHPQLWKGESLPLDDEYLYTMKGPLLKAIPAFLKNEIDFLETRLHVVHSGIAIGEKKGKDRVPHPDLSLAVDLKQEAYPRWEVSRTEALSFLRKENITCPTGMEKGYVLITFEDYPLGFVKNLGNRTNNLHPHSRKIHMKKT
;
A
#
# COMPACT_ATOMS: atom_id res chain seq x y z
N MET A 1 15.55 -13.35 27.03
CA MET A 1 16.12 -12.45 26.01
C MET A 1 17.63 -12.73 25.93
N ARG A 2 18.26 -12.84 24.74
CA ARG A 2 19.72 -13.05 24.59
C ARG A 2 20.55 -11.89 25.17
N GLU A 3 21.71 -12.21 25.77
CA GLU A 3 22.63 -11.24 26.38
C GLU A 3 23.13 -10.20 25.36
N ASP A 4 23.49 -10.64 24.14
CA ASP A 4 24.02 -9.76 23.10
C ASP A 4 23.08 -8.59 22.74
N PHE A 5 21.76 -8.82 22.76
CA PHE A 5 20.79 -7.76 22.48
C PHE A 5 20.67 -6.79 23.65
N ARG A 6 20.76 -7.29 24.90
CA ARG A 6 20.79 -6.40 26.08
C ARG A 6 22.00 -5.50 25.98
N SER A 7 23.19 -6.07 25.77
CA SER A 7 24.44 -5.32 25.60
C SER A 7 24.34 -4.32 24.44
N MET A 8 23.70 -4.71 23.33
CA MET A 8 23.46 -3.81 22.22
C MET A 8 22.55 -2.63 22.62
N LEU A 9 21.45 -2.87 23.34
CA LEU A 9 20.57 -1.78 23.79
C LEU A 9 21.30 -0.85 24.78
N GLU A 10 22.02 -1.41 25.75
CA GLU A 10 22.75 -0.66 26.77
C GLU A 10 23.94 0.13 26.21
N SER A 11 24.37 -0.16 24.97
CA SER A 11 25.41 0.63 24.30
C SER A 11 24.94 2.03 23.85
N TRP A 12 23.64 2.26 23.72
CA TRP A 12 23.08 3.55 23.25
C TRP A 12 21.84 4.03 24.02
N LEU A 13 21.25 3.20 24.88
CA LEU A 13 20.21 3.58 25.83
C LEU A 13 20.76 3.55 27.27
N PRO A 14 20.31 4.47 28.14
CA PRO A 14 20.48 4.32 29.58
C PRO A 14 19.98 2.94 30.06
N ALA A 15 20.68 2.34 31.03
CA ALA A 15 20.40 0.97 31.47
C ALA A 15 18.96 0.78 31.98
N ASP A 16 18.39 1.78 32.64
CA ASP A 16 17.01 1.76 33.11
C ASP A 16 16.00 1.81 31.95
N GLU A 17 16.28 2.58 30.90
CA GLU A 17 15.47 2.63 29.68
C GLU A 17 15.57 1.31 28.89
N ALA A 18 16.76 0.74 28.75
CA ALA A 18 16.96 -0.56 28.12
C ALA A 18 16.17 -1.66 28.85
N ALA A 19 16.17 -1.66 30.18
CA ALA A 19 15.38 -2.58 30.99
C ALA A 19 13.88 -2.42 30.76
N ARG A 20 13.36 -1.18 30.69
CA ARG A 20 11.94 -0.91 30.37
C ARG A 20 11.58 -1.36 28.96
N LEU A 21 12.45 -1.14 27.98
CA LEU A 21 12.23 -1.63 26.60
C LEU A 21 12.13 -3.15 26.60
N ILE A 22 13.07 -3.86 27.22
CA ILE A 22 13.08 -5.32 27.28
C ILE A 22 11.80 -5.84 27.95
N ALA A 23 11.41 -5.27 29.09
CA ALA A 23 10.19 -5.67 29.79
C ALA A 23 8.94 -5.48 28.91
N GLN A 24 8.87 -4.36 28.17
CA GLN A 24 7.76 -4.05 27.28
C GLN A 24 7.69 -4.98 26.05
N LEU A 25 8.78 -5.63 25.67
CA LEU A 25 8.75 -6.63 24.60
C LEU A 25 7.97 -7.88 25.02
N ASP A 26 7.82 -8.16 26.31
CA ASP A 26 7.03 -9.28 26.82
C ASP A 26 5.56 -8.91 27.08
N SER A 27 5.15 -7.67 26.80
CA SER A 27 3.76 -7.24 26.88
C SER A 27 2.96 -7.60 25.60
N PRO A 28 1.62 -7.70 25.69
CA PRO A 28 0.78 -7.84 24.50
C PRO A 28 0.96 -6.69 23.50
N SER A 29 0.93 -7.02 22.22
CA SER A 29 0.91 -6.04 21.11
C SER A 29 -0.41 -5.25 21.07
N PRO A 30 -0.37 -3.92 20.94
CA PRO A 30 -1.57 -3.12 20.69
C PRO A 30 -2.14 -3.45 19.31
N VAL A 31 -3.46 -3.38 19.23
CA VAL A 31 -4.19 -3.55 17.97
C VAL A 31 -4.46 -2.17 17.40
N SER A 32 -4.10 -1.97 16.14
CA SER A 32 -4.32 -0.71 15.44
C SER A 32 -4.81 -0.95 14.02
N ILE A 33 -5.57 0.02 13.52
CA ILE A 33 -6.08 0.09 12.15
C ILE A 33 -5.88 1.51 11.63
N ARG A 34 -5.90 1.66 10.31
CA ARG A 34 -5.93 2.95 9.61
C ARG A 34 -7.16 3.02 8.72
N GLN A 35 -8.05 3.97 8.99
CA GLN A 35 -9.23 4.18 8.14
C GLN A 35 -8.80 4.76 6.79
N HIS A 36 -9.52 4.39 5.73
CA HIS A 36 -9.28 4.95 4.40
C HIS A 36 -9.74 6.41 4.35
N ALA A 37 -8.93 7.31 3.79
CA ALA A 37 -9.24 8.74 3.79
C ALA A 37 -10.57 9.10 3.09
N ILE A 38 -10.86 8.48 1.93
CA ILE A 38 -12.08 8.73 1.14
C ILE A 38 -13.19 7.72 1.44
N LYS A 39 -12.89 6.41 1.44
CA LYS A 39 -13.95 5.38 1.54
C LYS A 39 -14.60 5.31 2.92
N ALA A 40 -13.87 5.58 4.00
CA ALA A 40 -14.41 5.44 5.34
C ALA A 40 -15.50 6.50 5.59
N LYS A 41 -16.75 6.04 5.72
CA LYS A 41 -17.89 6.89 6.05
C LYS A 41 -17.94 7.08 7.57
N GLY A 42 -17.41 8.21 8.04
CA GLY A 42 -17.38 8.55 9.47
C GLY A 42 -16.41 7.67 10.28
N GLU A 43 -16.72 7.49 11.56
CA GLU A 43 -15.93 6.63 12.46
C GLU A 43 -16.42 5.17 12.41
N LEU A 44 -15.59 4.27 11.85
CA LEU A 44 -15.93 2.85 11.66
C LEU A 44 -15.83 2.03 12.94
N PHE A 45 -15.05 2.52 13.90
CA PHE A 45 -14.80 1.90 15.20
C PHE A 45 -15.09 2.91 16.32
N PRO A 46 -16.37 3.07 16.69
CA PRO A 46 -16.74 3.93 17.82
C PRO A 46 -15.99 3.52 19.10
N ASN A 47 -15.62 4.50 19.92
CA ASN A 47 -14.83 4.33 21.16
C ASN A 47 -13.36 3.93 20.95
N SER A 48 -12.88 3.84 19.72
CA SER A 48 -11.46 3.64 19.46
C SER A 48 -10.65 4.90 19.82
N LYS A 49 -9.37 4.72 20.17
CA LYS A 49 -8.48 5.84 20.53
C LYS A 49 -7.67 6.29 19.32
N LEU A 50 -7.44 7.59 19.17
CA LEU A 50 -6.62 8.13 18.08
C LEU A 50 -5.16 7.67 18.19
N VAL A 51 -4.54 7.37 17.05
CA VAL A 51 -3.07 7.26 16.95
C VAL A 51 -2.50 8.69 16.84
N PRO A 52 -1.65 9.16 17.77
CA PRO A 52 -1.30 10.58 17.87
C PRO A 52 -0.65 11.20 16.63
N TRP A 53 0.03 10.40 15.80
CA TRP A 53 0.75 10.85 14.61
C TRP A 53 0.06 10.49 13.29
N CYS A 54 -1.13 9.88 13.33
CA CYS A 54 -1.87 9.50 12.13
C CYS A 54 -3.37 9.82 12.31
N PRO A 55 -3.90 10.86 11.65
CA PRO A 55 -5.30 11.29 11.83
C PRO A 55 -6.34 10.19 11.56
N GLN A 56 -6.06 9.28 10.63
CA GLN A 56 -6.91 8.14 10.29
C GLN A 56 -6.61 6.88 11.13
N GLY A 57 -5.57 6.93 11.96
CA GLY A 57 -5.14 5.81 12.78
C GLY A 57 -6.00 5.66 14.03
N ARG A 58 -6.36 4.43 14.37
CA ARG A 58 -7.14 4.09 15.58
C ARG A 58 -6.53 2.89 16.30
N TYR A 59 -6.44 2.97 17.62
CA TYR A 59 -6.21 1.84 18.51
C TYR A 59 -7.53 1.19 18.89
N LEU A 60 -7.56 -0.14 18.87
CA LEU A 60 -8.70 -0.94 19.29
C LEU A 60 -8.39 -1.62 20.61
N ASP A 61 -9.36 -1.65 21.53
CA ASP A 61 -9.20 -2.33 22.83
C ASP A 61 -9.04 -3.85 22.68
N LYS A 62 -9.64 -4.42 21.63
CA LYS A 62 -9.60 -5.85 21.32
C LYS A 62 -9.34 -6.07 19.84
N ARG A 63 -8.75 -7.22 19.50
CA ARG A 63 -8.56 -7.66 18.12
C ARG A 63 -9.83 -8.37 17.61
N PRO A 64 -10.67 -7.76 16.78
CA PRO A 64 -11.77 -8.48 16.15
C PRO A 64 -11.23 -9.45 15.09
N VAL A 65 -12.09 -10.37 14.63
CA VAL A 65 -11.82 -11.17 13.44
C VAL A 65 -12.07 -10.31 12.21
N PHE A 66 -11.09 -9.50 11.82
CA PHE A 66 -11.20 -8.54 10.71
C PHE A 66 -11.71 -9.14 9.40
N THR A 67 -11.40 -10.41 9.12
CA THR A 67 -11.88 -11.10 7.91
C THR A 67 -13.38 -11.35 7.90
N LEU A 68 -14.09 -11.19 9.02
CA LEU A 68 -15.55 -11.29 9.12
C LEU A 68 -16.23 -9.91 9.12
N ASP A 69 -15.50 -8.84 8.83
CA ASP A 69 -16.06 -7.51 8.62
C ASP A 69 -16.08 -7.21 7.11
N PRO A 70 -17.25 -7.13 6.44
CA PRO A 70 -17.30 -6.82 5.01
C PRO A 70 -16.62 -5.49 4.64
N ARG A 71 -16.60 -4.51 5.55
CA ARG A 71 -15.94 -3.21 5.34
C ARG A 71 -14.42 -3.34 5.19
N PHE A 72 -13.81 -4.35 5.83
CA PHE A 72 -12.40 -4.69 5.60
C PHE A 72 -12.15 -5.15 4.17
N HIS A 73 -13.09 -5.88 3.56
CA HIS A 73 -12.97 -6.38 2.18
C HIS A 73 -13.28 -5.30 1.14
N ALA A 74 -14.15 -4.34 1.47
CA ALA A 74 -14.36 -3.12 0.68
C ALA A 74 -13.16 -2.14 0.70
N GLY A 75 -12.19 -2.36 1.60
CA GLY A 75 -11.05 -1.46 1.77
C GLY A 75 -11.37 -0.19 2.55
N ALA A 76 -12.37 -0.21 3.43
CA ALA A 76 -12.72 0.93 4.27
C ALA A 76 -11.64 1.24 5.33
N TYR A 77 -10.82 0.24 5.69
CA TYR A 77 -9.68 0.41 6.58
C TYR A 77 -8.61 -0.66 6.32
N TYR A 78 -7.39 -0.41 6.80
CA TYR A 78 -6.25 -1.32 6.76
C TYR A 78 -5.83 -1.70 8.18
N VAL A 79 -5.53 -2.98 8.43
CA VAL A 79 -4.96 -3.43 9.72
C VAL A 79 -3.45 -3.18 9.68
N GLN A 80 -3.02 -2.07 10.27
CA GLN A 80 -1.64 -1.59 10.24
C GLN A 80 -1.17 -1.31 11.66
N GLU A 81 0.10 -1.60 11.92
CA GLU A 81 0.73 -1.27 13.18
C GLU A 81 0.94 0.25 13.30
N ALA A 82 0.60 0.81 14.46
CA ALA A 82 0.56 2.25 14.68
C ALA A 82 1.89 2.97 14.43
N SER A 83 3.01 2.45 14.90
CA SER A 83 4.35 3.07 14.72
C SER A 83 4.68 3.23 13.24
N GLY A 84 4.37 2.23 12.41
CA GLY A 84 4.53 2.29 10.96
C GLY A 84 3.58 3.28 10.24
N MET A 85 2.56 3.83 10.92
CA MET A 85 1.74 4.92 10.38
C MET A 85 2.42 6.29 10.50
N SER A 86 3.56 6.40 11.20
CA SER A 86 4.33 7.64 11.31
C SER A 86 4.80 8.20 9.97
N VAL A 87 4.79 7.39 8.90
CA VAL A 87 4.97 7.83 7.51
C VAL A 87 4.02 8.98 7.13
N CYS A 88 2.89 9.16 7.83
CA CYS A 88 2.03 10.35 7.71
C CYS A 88 2.76 11.69 7.90
N ARG A 89 3.90 11.72 8.59
CA ARG A 89 4.76 12.90 8.72
C ARG A 89 5.33 13.40 7.39
N LEU A 90 5.24 12.60 6.32
CA LEU A 90 5.64 13.00 4.97
C LEU A 90 4.64 13.98 4.31
N ALA A 91 3.39 14.06 4.80
CA ALA A 91 2.33 14.84 4.18
C ALA A 91 2.68 16.32 3.88
N PRO A 92 3.28 17.09 4.82
CA PRO A 92 3.62 18.50 4.57
C PRO A 92 4.67 18.70 3.46
N TYR A 93 5.50 17.68 3.21
CA TYR A 93 6.52 17.74 2.16
C TYR A 93 5.92 17.40 0.80
N LEU A 94 4.98 16.46 0.74
CA LEU A 94 4.27 16.11 -0.50
C LEU A 94 3.39 17.24 -1.00
N SER A 95 2.72 17.99 -0.11
CA SER A 95 1.85 19.10 -0.50
C SER A 95 2.56 20.22 -1.26
N ASN A 96 3.90 20.32 -1.14
CA ASN A 96 4.71 21.32 -1.82
C ASN A 96 5.24 20.85 -3.19
N ILE A 97 4.97 19.59 -3.58
CA ILE A 97 5.42 19.03 -4.85
C ILE A 97 4.21 18.92 -5.77
N GLN A 98 4.28 19.58 -6.92
CA GLN A 98 3.27 19.43 -7.97
C GLN A 98 3.43 18.07 -8.65
N GLU A 99 2.34 17.31 -8.75
CA GLU A 99 2.27 16.03 -9.48
C GLU A 99 3.38 15.02 -9.06
N PRO A 100 3.53 14.75 -7.75
CA PRO A 100 4.69 14.03 -7.24
C PRO A 100 4.72 12.59 -7.72
N ARG A 101 5.90 12.13 -8.12
CA ARG A 101 6.20 10.72 -8.40
C ARG A 101 6.88 10.11 -7.19
N ILE A 102 6.20 9.16 -6.56
CA ILE A 102 6.64 8.50 -5.32
C ILE A 102 6.99 7.04 -5.63
N LEU A 103 8.12 6.57 -5.12
CA LEU A 103 8.48 5.15 -5.08
C LEU A 103 8.34 4.61 -3.66
N ASP A 104 7.49 3.61 -3.43
CA ASP A 104 7.59 2.72 -2.28
C ASP A 104 8.46 1.52 -2.69
N ALA A 105 9.71 1.50 -2.24
CA ALA A 105 10.73 0.60 -2.78
C ALA A 105 10.62 -0.86 -2.29
N CYS A 106 9.98 -1.07 -1.14
CA CYS A 106 9.85 -2.34 -0.44
C CYS A 106 8.40 -2.52 0.05
N ALA A 107 7.48 -2.48 -0.92
CA ALA A 107 6.09 -2.13 -0.70
C ALA A 107 5.25 -3.21 -0.01
N ALA A 108 5.54 -4.50 -0.16
CA ALA A 108 4.63 -5.51 0.36
C ALA A 108 4.63 -5.54 1.90
N PRO A 109 3.48 -5.83 2.54
CA PRO A 109 2.20 -6.18 1.92
C PRO A 109 1.36 -4.99 1.44
N GLY A 110 1.81 -3.74 1.57
CA GLY A 110 1.13 -2.54 1.06
C GLY A 110 0.64 -1.56 2.13
N GLY A 111 0.96 -1.77 3.40
CA GLY A 111 0.51 -0.88 4.48
C GLY A 111 1.00 0.56 4.32
N LYS A 112 2.27 0.74 3.93
CA LYS A 112 2.83 2.06 3.62
C LYS A 112 2.37 2.58 2.28
N SER A 113 2.29 1.74 1.26
CA SER A 113 1.80 2.13 -0.06
C SER A 113 0.38 2.67 -0.02
N THR A 114 -0.53 1.99 0.69
CA THR A 114 -1.91 2.48 0.87
C THR A 114 -1.99 3.77 1.67
N LEU A 115 -1.04 4.00 2.60
CA LEU A 115 -0.94 5.25 3.33
C LEU A 115 -0.48 6.37 2.39
N LEU A 116 0.56 6.11 1.57
CA LEU A 116 1.05 7.06 0.58
C LEU A 116 -0.02 7.41 -0.47
N LEU A 117 -0.87 6.46 -0.87
CA LEU A 117 -2.02 6.75 -1.75
C LEU A 117 -3.01 7.74 -1.12
N ASP A 118 -3.28 7.63 0.17
CA ASP A 118 -4.15 8.58 0.88
C ASP A 118 -3.50 9.96 1.07
N LEU A 119 -2.18 10.04 1.05
CA LEU A 119 -1.43 11.30 1.13
C LEU A 119 -1.14 11.92 -0.24
N LEU A 120 -1.41 11.19 -1.32
CA LEU A 120 -0.99 11.56 -2.66
C LEU A 120 -1.73 12.83 -3.09
N PRO A 121 -1.02 13.93 -3.40
CA PRO A 121 -1.65 15.12 -3.94
C PRO A 121 -2.35 14.83 -5.27
N HIS A 122 -3.25 15.74 -5.66
CA HIS A 122 -3.91 15.66 -6.96
C HIS A 122 -2.89 15.49 -8.10
N LYS A 123 -3.18 14.55 -9.01
CA LYS A 123 -2.29 14.14 -10.11
C LYS A 123 -0.90 13.63 -9.69
N GLY A 124 -0.73 13.16 -8.45
CA GLY A 124 0.45 12.40 -8.06
C GLY A 124 0.45 10.97 -8.64
N PHE A 125 1.59 10.30 -8.54
CA PHE A 125 1.79 8.93 -8.99
C PHE A 125 2.56 8.10 -7.96
N LEU A 126 2.04 6.93 -7.60
CA LEU A 126 2.75 5.97 -6.74
C LEU A 126 3.22 4.73 -7.50
N VAL A 127 4.50 4.40 -7.36
CA VAL A 127 5.08 3.13 -7.81
C VAL A 127 5.39 2.28 -6.58
N CYS A 128 4.80 1.09 -6.51
CA CYS A 128 4.98 0.14 -5.41
C CYS A 128 5.86 -1.02 -5.90
N ASN A 129 7.09 -1.14 -5.42
CA ASN A 129 8.00 -2.20 -5.80
C ASN A 129 8.09 -3.31 -4.74
N GLU A 130 8.05 -4.58 -5.17
CA GLU A 130 8.36 -5.73 -4.33
C GLU A 130 9.22 -6.74 -5.10
N THR A 131 10.41 -7.02 -4.60
CA THR A 131 11.36 -7.95 -5.24
C THR A 131 11.01 -9.43 -4.96
N ILE A 132 10.39 -9.73 -3.81
CA ILE A 132 10.04 -11.09 -3.38
C ILE A 132 8.73 -11.53 -4.04
N ARG A 133 8.84 -12.43 -5.02
CA ARG A 133 7.72 -12.90 -5.84
C ARG A 133 6.50 -13.39 -5.05
N SER A 134 6.73 -14.09 -3.93
CA SER A 134 5.65 -14.63 -3.09
C SER A 134 4.84 -13.55 -2.35
N ARG A 135 5.37 -12.33 -2.20
CA ARG A 135 4.71 -11.22 -1.51
C ARG A 135 3.92 -10.32 -2.47
N ILE A 136 4.20 -10.37 -3.77
CA ILE A 136 3.52 -9.57 -4.81
C ILE A 136 1.99 -9.77 -4.79
N PRO A 137 1.43 -11.00 -4.70
CA PRO A 137 -0.02 -11.16 -4.69
C PRO A 137 -0.70 -10.43 -3.53
N ALA A 138 -0.08 -10.41 -2.35
CA ALA A 138 -0.60 -9.68 -1.19
C ALA A 138 -0.59 -8.16 -1.45
N LEU A 139 0.51 -7.64 -2.00
CA LEU A 139 0.61 -6.24 -2.40
C LEU A 139 -0.45 -5.86 -3.43
N VAL A 140 -0.55 -6.59 -4.54
CA VAL A 140 -1.53 -6.32 -5.61
C VAL A 140 -2.96 -6.35 -5.07
N ASN A 141 -3.31 -7.35 -4.25
CA ASN A 141 -4.65 -7.42 -3.65
C ASN A 141 -4.93 -6.25 -2.71
N ASN A 142 -3.94 -5.80 -1.92
CA ASN A 142 -4.12 -4.67 -1.02
C ASN A 142 -4.23 -3.34 -1.77
N ILE A 143 -3.44 -3.13 -2.83
CA ILE A 143 -3.55 -1.94 -3.69
C ILE A 143 -4.89 -1.90 -4.40
N ALA A 144 -5.31 -3.00 -5.02
CA ALA A 144 -6.61 -3.11 -5.69
C ALA A 144 -7.77 -2.85 -4.71
N ARG A 145 -7.68 -3.36 -3.49
CA ARG A 145 -8.67 -3.12 -2.44
C ARG A 145 -8.69 -1.68 -1.94
N TRP A 146 -7.53 -1.01 -1.91
CA TRP A 146 -7.47 0.41 -1.57
C TRP A 146 -8.15 1.26 -2.64
N GLY A 147 -7.96 0.94 -3.92
CA GLY A 147 -8.88 1.37 -4.99
C GLY A 147 -8.50 2.63 -5.75
N TYR A 148 -7.28 3.14 -5.57
CA TYR A 148 -6.81 4.29 -6.35
C TYR A 148 -6.29 3.86 -7.72
N GLY A 149 -6.58 4.64 -8.76
CA GLY A 149 -6.06 4.42 -10.11
C GLY A 149 -4.65 4.96 -10.35
N ALA A 150 -4.18 5.90 -9.53
CA ALA A 150 -2.89 6.58 -9.70
C ALA A 150 -1.69 5.76 -9.17
N VAL A 151 -1.63 4.47 -9.54
CA VAL A 151 -0.67 3.50 -8.98
C VAL A 151 -0.15 2.51 -10.01
N ALA A 152 1.10 2.09 -9.84
CA ALA A 152 1.69 0.94 -10.50
C ALA A 152 2.37 0.02 -9.49
N VAL A 153 2.27 -1.30 -9.70
CA VAL A 153 3.00 -2.31 -8.93
C VAL A 153 4.07 -2.93 -9.82
N THR A 154 5.30 -2.92 -9.34
CA THR A 154 6.47 -3.44 -10.05
C THR A 154 7.13 -4.58 -9.27
N ALA A 155 7.78 -5.48 -9.99
CA ALA A 155 8.49 -6.61 -9.38
C ALA A 155 9.92 -6.67 -9.91
N ASN A 156 10.77 -5.83 -9.33
CA ASN A 156 12.15 -5.67 -9.77
C ASN A 156 13.09 -5.63 -8.57
N ASP A 157 14.33 -6.02 -8.81
CA ASP A 157 15.43 -5.72 -7.92
C ASP A 157 15.75 -4.21 -7.95
N PRO A 158 16.15 -3.58 -6.83
CA PRO A 158 16.46 -2.15 -6.77
C PRO A 158 17.42 -1.64 -7.85
N ALA A 159 18.38 -2.46 -8.32
CA ALA A 159 19.31 -2.07 -9.38
C ALA A 159 18.60 -1.70 -10.70
N ALA A 160 17.40 -2.26 -10.94
CA ALA A 160 16.59 -1.90 -12.10
C ALA A 160 16.09 -0.45 -12.05
N PHE A 161 16.12 0.24 -10.90
CA PHE A 161 15.71 1.63 -10.80
C PHE A 161 16.82 2.61 -11.20
N GLN A 162 18.07 2.16 -11.35
CA GLN A 162 19.18 3.02 -11.79
C GLN A 162 18.91 3.66 -13.17
N LYS A 163 18.20 2.96 -14.07
CA LYS A 163 17.80 3.49 -15.40
C LYS A 163 16.66 4.53 -15.37
N LEU A 164 16.11 4.82 -14.18
CA LEU A 164 15.06 5.81 -13.96
C LEU A 164 15.64 7.08 -13.34
N GLU A 165 16.82 7.50 -13.79
CA GLU A 165 17.55 8.65 -13.25
C GLU A 165 16.67 9.89 -13.06
N GLY A 166 16.57 10.37 -11.83
CA GLY A 166 15.80 11.55 -11.46
C GLY A 166 14.31 11.48 -11.83
N PHE A 167 13.74 10.27 -11.89
CA PHE A 167 12.32 10.07 -12.19
C PHE A 167 11.41 10.34 -10.99
N PHE A 168 11.86 10.01 -9.77
CA PHE A 168 11.07 10.16 -8.56
C PHE A 168 11.39 11.47 -7.82
N ASP A 169 10.34 12.10 -7.31
CA ASP A 169 10.42 13.21 -6.36
C ASP A 169 10.65 12.71 -4.93
N VAL A 170 10.07 11.55 -4.62
CA VAL A 170 10.18 10.93 -3.30
C VAL A 170 10.44 9.43 -3.42
N VAL A 171 11.39 8.93 -2.63
CA VAL A 171 11.61 7.50 -2.43
C VAL A 171 11.33 7.17 -0.96
N VAL A 172 10.43 6.24 -0.71
CA VAL A 172 10.15 5.64 0.59
C VAL A 172 10.85 4.28 0.64
N ALA A 173 11.88 4.20 1.47
CA ALA A 173 12.73 3.03 1.63
C ALA A 173 12.50 2.40 3.01
N ASP A 174 11.41 1.65 3.14
CA ASP A 174 11.16 0.77 4.28
C ASP A 174 11.94 -0.53 4.11
N VAL A 175 13.23 -0.45 4.40
CA VAL A 175 14.20 -1.48 4.02
C VAL A 175 14.09 -2.72 4.92
N PRO A 176 14.37 -3.93 4.38
CA PRO A 176 14.52 -5.13 5.20
C PRO A 176 15.56 -4.92 6.31
N CYS A 177 15.20 -5.27 7.54
CA CYS A 177 16.01 -5.05 8.74
C CYS A 177 15.98 -6.30 9.64
N SER A 178 16.73 -6.26 10.75
CA SER A 178 16.75 -7.33 11.76
C SER A 178 15.42 -7.54 12.50
N GLY A 179 14.46 -6.61 12.36
CA GLY A 179 13.07 -6.81 12.75
C GLY A 179 12.80 -6.86 14.25
N GLU A 180 13.58 -6.14 15.06
CA GLU A 180 13.45 -6.12 16.53
C GLU A 180 12.05 -5.67 17.00
N GLY A 181 11.39 -4.78 16.25
CA GLY A 181 9.99 -4.38 16.49
C GLY A 181 8.97 -5.50 16.25
N LEU A 182 9.36 -6.60 15.60
CA LEU A 182 8.46 -7.75 15.42
C LEU A 182 8.48 -8.72 16.60
N PHE A 183 9.36 -8.53 17.58
CA PHE A 183 9.60 -9.49 18.67
C PHE A 183 8.36 -9.83 19.52
N ARG A 184 7.39 -8.92 19.64
CA ARG A 184 6.14 -9.20 20.38
C ARG A 184 5.11 -9.94 19.53
N LYS A 185 5.10 -9.67 18.21
CA LYS A 185 4.15 -10.27 17.26
C LYS A 185 4.60 -11.62 16.74
N ASN A 186 5.91 -11.84 16.64
CA ASN A 186 6.50 -13.06 16.13
C ASN A 186 7.64 -13.53 17.04
N PRO A 187 7.35 -14.47 17.97
CA PRO A 187 8.38 -15.04 18.85
C PRO A 187 9.56 -15.67 18.11
N ALA A 188 9.35 -16.19 16.89
CA ALA A 188 10.42 -16.76 16.07
C ALA A 188 11.50 -15.73 15.70
N SER A 189 11.11 -14.47 15.47
CA SER A 189 12.05 -13.39 15.14
C SER A 189 13.07 -13.13 16.26
N ARG A 190 12.73 -13.41 17.52
CA ARG A 190 13.68 -13.32 18.65
C ARG A 190 14.79 -14.37 18.55
N ASN A 191 14.48 -15.55 18.01
CA ASN A 191 15.43 -16.65 17.88
C ASN A 191 16.34 -16.47 16.65
N GLU A 192 15.83 -15.80 15.61
CA GLU A 192 16.55 -15.48 14.38
C GLU A 192 17.53 -14.30 14.56
N TRP A 193 17.25 -13.41 15.52
CA TRP A 193 18.08 -12.23 15.76
C TRP A 193 19.50 -12.58 16.25
N SER A 194 20.49 -11.91 15.68
CA SER A 194 21.90 -11.99 16.08
C SER A 194 22.69 -10.76 15.59
N PRO A 195 23.87 -10.46 16.17
CA PRO A 195 24.76 -9.41 15.64
C PRO A 195 25.11 -9.62 14.15
N ALA A 196 25.33 -10.86 13.73
CA ALA A 196 25.61 -11.19 12.32
C ALA A 196 24.41 -10.90 11.39
N LEU A 197 23.17 -11.06 11.87
CA LEU A 197 21.98 -10.63 11.13
C LEU A 197 21.95 -9.11 10.96
N VAL A 198 22.28 -8.35 12.02
CA VAL A 198 22.38 -6.88 11.96
C VAL A 198 23.41 -6.46 10.91
N ASP A 199 24.60 -7.09 10.87
CA ASP A 199 25.63 -6.83 9.84
C ASP A 199 25.12 -7.08 8.42
N LEU A 200 24.46 -8.22 8.20
CA LEU A 200 23.88 -8.59 6.91
C LEU A 200 22.82 -7.57 6.46
N CYS A 201 21.97 -7.13 7.40
CA CYS A 201 20.94 -6.13 7.15
C CYS A 201 21.57 -4.78 6.81
N VAL A 202 22.55 -4.30 7.56
CA VAL A 202 23.30 -3.07 7.25
C VAL A 202 23.86 -3.10 5.83
N ALA A 203 24.56 -4.17 5.45
CA ALA A 203 25.13 -4.29 4.10
C ALA A 203 24.03 -4.27 3.01
N ARG A 204 22.92 -4.98 3.25
CA ARG A 204 21.77 -5.02 2.35
C ARG A 204 21.11 -3.65 2.21
N GLN A 205 20.90 -2.92 3.30
CA GLN A 205 20.27 -1.60 3.32
C GLN A 205 21.08 -0.61 2.48
N ARG A 206 22.41 -0.54 2.70
CA ARG A 206 23.31 0.30 1.90
C ARG A 206 23.26 -0.03 0.41
N ARG A 207 23.23 -1.32 0.06
CA ARG A 207 23.12 -1.79 -1.32
C ARG A 207 21.81 -1.34 -1.97
N ILE A 208 20.68 -1.53 -1.29
CA ILE A 208 19.36 -1.09 -1.77
C ILE A 208 19.37 0.43 -1.98
N LEU A 209 19.84 1.19 -0.99
CA LEU A 209 19.87 2.65 -1.05
C LEU A 209 20.75 3.16 -2.20
N LYS A 210 21.94 2.59 -2.39
CA LYS A 210 22.84 2.93 -3.49
C LYS A 210 22.19 2.69 -4.86
N ASP A 211 21.47 1.58 -5.01
CA ASP A 211 20.79 1.23 -6.26
C ASP A 211 19.59 2.14 -6.57
N LEU A 212 18.87 2.60 -5.54
CA LEU A 212 17.74 3.50 -5.68
C LEU A 212 18.17 4.97 -5.85
N TRP A 213 19.33 5.36 -5.31
CA TRP A 213 19.77 6.75 -5.25
C TRP A 213 19.76 7.50 -6.59
N PRO A 214 20.17 6.90 -7.72
CA PRO A 214 20.08 7.58 -9.02
C PRO A 214 18.65 7.93 -9.42
N SER A 215 17.67 7.13 -9.00
CA SER A 215 16.26 7.32 -9.39
C SER A 215 15.59 8.52 -8.71
N LEU A 216 16.12 8.97 -7.57
CA LEU A 216 15.68 10.17 -6.87
C LEU A 216 16.29 11.42 -7.51
N ARG A 217 15.45 12.41 -7.86
CA ARG A 217 15.93 13.68 -8.41
C ARG A 217 16.73 14.50 -7.40
N GLN A 218 17.53 15.44 -7.88
CA GLN A 218 18.12 16.46 -7.01
C GLN A 218 17.02 17.29 -6.32
N GLY A 219 17.20 17.56 -5.03
CA GLY A 219 16.19 18.21 -4.17
C GLY A 219 14.94 17.35 -3.93
N GLY A 220 15.00 16.06 -4.24
CA GLY A 220 13.96 15.08 -3.92
C GLY A 220 14.18 14.50 -2.52
N PHE A 221 13.14 13.90 -1.94
CA PHE A 221 13.17 13.36 -0.59
C PHE A 221 13.35 11.83 -0.55
N LEU A 222 14.19 11.36 0.37
CA LEU A 222 14.30 9.97 0.78
C LEU A 222 13.73 9.84 2.19
N LEU A 223 12.63 9.11 2.34
CA LEU A 223 12.17 8.62 3.64
C LEU A 223 12.82 7.26 3.89
N TYR A 224 13.83 7.23 4.76
CA TYR A 224 14.45 6.00 5.23
C TYR A 224 13.69 5.48 6.45
N SER A 225 13.34 4.19 6.48
CA SER A 225 12.71 3.60 7.67
C SER A 225 13.03 2.13 7.90
N THR A 226 12.94 1.71 9.17
CA THR A 226 13.10 0.32 9.60
C THR A 226 12.10 0.00 10.72
N CYS A 227 11.88 -1.29 10.99
CA CYS A 227 11.21 -1.75 12.22
C CYS A 227 12.18 -2.36 13.24
N THR A 228 13.37 -1.75 13.38
CA THR A 228 14.41 -2.18 14.33
C THR A 228 14.87 -1.04 15.25
N PHE A 229 15.50 -1.34 16.38
CA PHE A 229 15.86 -0.33 17.39
C PHE A 229 17.33 0.08 17.33
N ASN A 230 18.21 -0.85 16.95
CA ASN A 230 19.66 -0.65 16.97
C ASN A 230 20.12 0.52 16.09
N THR A 231 21.21 1.17 16.50
CA THR A 231 21.74 2.37 15.82
C THR A 231 22.41 2.05 14.49
N ARG A 232 22.94 0.84 14.33
CA ARG A 232 23.68 0.40 13.14
C ARG A 232 22.82 0.38 11.88
N GLU A 233 21.58 -0.07 12.02
CA GLU A 233 20.56 -0.07 10.97
C GLU A 233 19.78 1.25 10.91
N ASN A 234 20.00 2.19 11.82
CA ASN A 234 19.22 3.42 11.96
C ASN A 234 20.11 4.65 11.82
N GLU A 235 20.55 5.24 12.93
CA GLU A 235 21.34 6.47 12.96
C GLU A 235 22.63 6.37 12.12
N ASP A 236 23.33 5.24 12.17
CA ASP A 236 24.55 5.01 11.37
C ASP A 236 24.25 4.95 9.87
N GLN A 237 23.06 4.47 9.48
CA GLN A 237 22.62 4.49 8.08
C GLN A 237 22.30 5.91 7.63
N VAL A 238 21.63 6.70 8.47
CA VAL A 238 21.35 8.11 8.18
C VAL A 238 22.65 8.89 7.99
N ALA A 239 23.63 8.70 8.87
CA ALA A 239 24.97 9.29 8.71
C ALA A 239 25.64 8.83 7.41
N TRP A 240 25.60 7.52 7.12
CA TRP A 240 26.16 6.97 5.88
C TRP A 240 25.49 7.55 4.62
N ILE A 241 24.15 7.70 4.60
CA ILE A 241 23.43 8.31 3.47
C ILE A 241 23.90 9.76 3.28
N ARG A 242 23.95 10.55 4.36
CA ARG A 242 24.40 11.95 4.33
C ARG A 242 25.80 12.07 3.76
N ASP A 243 26.74 11.29 4.29
CA ASP A 243 28.18 11.46 4.06
C ASP A 243 28.65 10.76 2.76
N THR A 244 28.01 9.65 2.38
CA THR A 244 28.41 8.85 1.21
C THR A 244 27.57 9.12 -0.03
N LEU A 245 26.25 9.31 0.12
CA LEU A 245 25.35 9.53 -1.02
C LEU A 245 25.10 11.03 -1.29
N GLY A 246 25.37 11.89 -0.32
CA GLY A 246 25.22 13.35 -0.44
C GLY A 246 23.77 13.80 -0.23
N ALA A 247 23.37 13.87 1.03
CA ALA A 247 22.02 14.26 1.45
C ALA A 247 22.08 15.23 2.64
N TYR A 248 20.96 15.88 2.95
CA TYR A 248 20.78 16.68 4.17
C TYR A 248 19.55 16.18 4.95
N SER A 249 19.62 16.13 6.28
CA SER A 249 18.51 15.70 7.14
C SER A 249 17.48 16.81 7.26
N VAL A 250 16.29 16.59 6.71
CA VAL A 250 15.17 17.55 6.77
C VAL A 250 14.30 17.27 8.00
N LEU A 251 14.09 15.99 8.30
CA LEU A 251 13.53 15.55 9.57
C LEU A 251 14.56 14.66 10.25
N ASP A 252 15.03 15.11 11.41
CA ASP A 252 15.96 14.36 12.23
C ASP A 252 15.42 12.98 12.58
N PRO A 253 16.31 11.99 12.80
CA PRO A 253 15.95 10.64 13.21
C PRO A 253 14.84 10.57 14.26
N GLN A 254 13.72 9.95 13.90
CA GLN A 254 12.58 9.70 14.79
C GLN A 254 12.58 8.24 15.21
N LYS A 255 12.71 7.99 16.52
CA LYS A 255 12.68 6.63 17.08
C LYS A 255 11.42 6.42 17.92
N TYR A 256 10.56 5.53 17.44
CA TYR A 256 9.36 5.07 18.13
C TYR A 256 9.72 3.80 18.89
N LEU A 257 9.79 3.88 20.21
CA LEU A 257 10.15 2.75 21.07
C LEU A 257 8.92 2.22 21.84
N PRO A 258 8.71 0.90 21.92
CA PRO A 258 7.55 0.30 22.58
C PRO A 258 7.28 0.78 24.01
N HIS A 259 8.32 1.13 24.78
CA HIS A 259 8.19 1.59 26.17
C HIS A 259 7.87 3.09 26.28
N ARG A 260 8.00 3.85 25.18
CA ARG A 260 7.68 5.29 25.10
C ARG A 260 6.35 5.56 24.41
N ILE A 261 5.87 4.62 23.61
CA ILE A 261 4.65 4.76 22.80
C ILE A 261 3.80 3.48 22.81
N GLN A 262 2.51 3.60 22.49
CA GLN A 262 1.65 2.44 22.26
C GLN A 262 1.92 1.84 20.86
N GLY A 263 3.02 1.11 20.68
CA GLY A 263 3.38 0.55 19.37
C GLY A 263 4.43 -0.54 19.44
N GLU A 264 4.70 -1.19 18.32
CA GLU A 264 5.76 -2.21 18.16
C GLU A 264 7.16 -1.61 18.00
N GLY A 265 7.21 -0.34 17.62
CA GLY A 265 8.41 0.43 17.41
C GLY A 265 8.88 0.44 15.96
N PHE A 266 9.53 1.55 15.63
CA PHE A 266 9.80 1.97 14.26
C PHE A 266 10.85 3.07 14.27
N PHE A 267 11.62 3.18 13.20
CA PHE A 267 12.56 4.26 12.97
C PHE A 267 12.27 4.91 11.64
N MET A 268 12.35 6.24 11.57
CA MET A 268 12.36 6.95 10.30
C MET A 268 13.20 8.22 10.31
N ALA A 269 13.76 8.57 9.16
CA ALA A 269 14.39 9.85 8.91
C ALA A 269 14.03 10.34 7.50
N LEU A 270 13.89 11.66 7.32
CA LEU A 270 13.63 12.26 6.02
C LEU A 270 14.87 13.04 5.59
N LEU A 271 15.44 12.65 4.45
CA LEU A 271 16.61 13.31 3.89
C LEU A 271 16.28 13.93 2.52
N GLU A 272 16.86 15.08 2.23
CA GLU A 272 16.82 15.69 0.89
C GLU A 272 18.13 15.40 0.16
N LYS A 273 18.04 14.99 -1.11
CA LYS A 273 19.20 14.75 -1.96
C LYS A 273 19.85 16.07 -2.38
N THR A 274 21.06 16.32 -1.91
CA THR A 274 21.85 17.52 -2.23
C THR A 274 22.86 17.26 -3.35
N ALA A 275 23.31 16.01 -3.51
CA ALA A 275 24.28 15.62 -4.52
C ALA A 275 23.85 16.04 -5.94
N PRO A 276 24.76 16.58 -6.77
CA PRO A 276 24.45 16.94 -8.15
C PRO A 276 23.97 15.68 -8.90
N ALA A 277 22.75 15.75 -9.42
CA ALA A 277 22.12 14.68 -10.18
C ALA A 277 21.38 15.26 -11.38
N THR A 278 20.94 14.41 -12.30
CA THR A 278 20.07 14.82 -13.40
C THR A 278 18.85 15.55 -12.85
N LYS A 279 18.67 16.79 -13.32
CA LYS A 279 17.43 17.56 -13.11
C LYS A 279 16.24 16.75 -13.59
N HIS A 280 15.07 16.99 -12.99
CA HIS A 280 13.81 16.29 -13.24
C HIS A 280 13.62 16.01 -14.75
N LYS A 281 13.69 14.74 -15.17
CA LYS A 281 13.47 14.37 -16.58
C LYS A 281 11.98 14.50 -16.87
N LYS A 282 11.59 15.53 -17.64
CA LYS A 282 10.27 15.56 -18.28
C LYS A 282 10.21 14.37 -19.23
N ILE A 283 9.29 13.45 -18.97
CA ILE A 283 9.01 12.37 -19.93
C ILE A 283 8.38 13.07 -21.13
N LYS A 284 9.08 13.05 -22.27
CA LYS A 284 8.51 13.56 -23.52
C LYS A 284 7.27 12.73 -23.82
N ALA A 285 6.13 13.41 -24.00
CA ALA A 285 4.93 12.75 -24.50
C ALA A 285 5.31 12.02 -25.78
N GLY A 286 5.05 10.71 -25.84
CA GLY A 286 5.22 9.98 -27.09
C GLY A 286 4.37 10.64 -28.17
N THR A 287 4.90 10.79 -29.38
CA THR A 287 4.22 11.39 -30.55
C THR A 287 2.98 10.62 -31.03
N GLY A 288 2.51 9.65 -30.25
CA GLY A 288 1.31 8.87 -30.47
C GLY A 288 0.28 9.07 -29.38
N ALA A 289 -0.16 10.32 -29.14
CA ALA A 289 -1.47 10.55 -28.55
C ALA A 289 -2.53 10.08 -29.57
N LYS A 290 -2.70 8.76 -29.71
CA LYS A 290 -3.86 8.21 -30.40
C LYS A 290 -5.06 8.75 -29.63
N LYS A 291 -5.90 9.55 -30.31
CA LYS A 291 -7.21 10.02 -29.83
C LYS A 291 -7.79 8.99 -28.89
N ASN A 292 -8.15 9.37 -27.65
CA ASN A 292 -8.80 8.53 -26.63
C ASN A 292 -9.76 7.56 -27.32
N HIS A 293 -9.25 6.39 -27.68
CA HIS A 293 -10.09 5.33 -28.20
C HIS A 293 -10.63 4.75 -26.92
N HIS A 294 -11.76 5.28 -26.46
CA HIS A 294 -12.69 4.45 -25.70
C HIS A 294 -12.92 3.25 -26.62
N PRO A 295 -12.38 2.06 -26.33
CA PRO A 295 -12.39 0.98 -27.30
C PRO A 295 -13.82 0.44 -27.42
N GLN A 296 -14.69 1.15 -28.18
CA GLN A 296 -16.13 0.90 -28.36
C GLN A 296 -16.75 0.12 -27.19
N LEU A 297 -16.50 0.57 -25.96
CA LEU A 297 -16.98 -0.17 -24.80
C LEU A 297 -18.45 0.10 -24.63
N TRP A 298 -18.87 1.36 -24.82
CA TRP A 298 -20.21 1.79 -24.50
C TRP A 298 -20.72 2.74 -25.59
N LYS A 299 -21.49 2.18 -26.53
CA LYS A 299 -22.54 2.97 -27.19
C LYS A 299 -23.75 2.91 -26.25
N GLY A 300 -24.05 4.01 -25.56
CA GLY A 300 -25.29 4.17 -24.78
C GLY A 300 -25.25 3.78 -23.30
N GLU A 301 -24.13 3.24 -22.78
CA GLU A 301 -23.94 2.98 -21.33
C GLU A 301 -23.03 4.06 -20.71
N SER A 302 -23.26 4.42 -19.44
CA SER A 302 -22.41 5.35 -18.70
C SER A 302 -21.05 4.72 -18.40
N LEU A 303 -19.98 5.52 -18.43
CA LEU A 303 -18.67 5.04 -17.98
C LEU A 303 -18.72 4.78 -16.46
N PRO A 304 -18.22 3.65 -15.93
CA PRO A 304 -18.25 3.30 -14.51
C PRO A 304 -17.16 4.01 -13.72
N LEU A 305 -16.26 4.74 -14.38
CA LEU A 305 -15.26 5.62 -13.78
C LEU A 305 -15.39 7.01 -14.41
N ASP A 306 -14.69 7.98 -13.84
CA ASP A 306 -14.65 9.35 -14.34
C ASP A 306 -14.01 9.47 -15.73
N ASP A 307 -14.36 10.55 -16.43
CA ASP A 307 -13.94 10.82 -17.82
C ASP A 307 -12.44 11.12 -17.94
N GLU A 308 -11.75 11.25 -16.81
CA GLU A 308 -10.31 11.44 -16.73
C GLU A 308 -9.50 10.14 -16.94
N TYR A 309 -10.15 8.99 -17.10
CA TYR A 309 -9.49 7.71 -17.31
C TYR A 309 -9.32 7.34 -18.79
N LEU A 310 -8.15 6.77 -19.11
CA LEU A 310 -7.87 6.08 -20.36
C LEU A 310 -8.07 4.58 -20.21
N TYR A 311 -8.73 3.99 -21.20
CA TYR A 311 -9.02 2.56 -21.22
C TYR A 311 -8.13 1.82 -22.20
N THR A 312 -7.37 0.84 -21.71
CA THR A 312 -6.42 0.07 -22.52
C THR A 312 -6.62 -1.43 -22.35
N MET A 313 -6.47 -2.17 -23.45
CA MET A 313 -6.50 -3.64 -23.42
C MET A 313 -5.07 -4.17 -23.25
N LYS A 314 -4.88 -5.07 -22.28
CA LYS A 314 -3.67 -5.88 -22.10
C LYS A 314 -4.08 -7.36 -22.20
N GLY A 315 -4.04 -7.91 -23.41
CA GLY A 315 -4.65 -9.22 -23.69
C GLY A 315 -6.18 -9.16 -23.53
N PRO A 316 -6.82 -10.07 -22.77
CA PRO A 316 -8.25 -10.03 -22.50
C PRO A 316 -8.64 -9.03 -21.39
N LEU A 317 -7.67 -8.53 -20.63
CA LEU A 317 -7.89 -7.62 -19.51
C LEU A 317 -8.03 -6.19 -19.99
N LEU A 318 -9.12 -5.55 -19.61
CA LEU A 318 -9.37 -4.13 -19.79
C LEU A 318 -8.96 -3.38 -18.53
N LYS A 319 -8.11 -2.36 -18.69
CA LYS A 319 -7.60 -1.51 -17.61
C LYS A 319 -8.03 -0.08 -17.81
N ALA A 320 -8.22 0.63 -16.70
CA ALA A 320 -8.40 2.07 -16.65
C ALA A 320 -7.18 2.71 -15.96
N ILE A 321 -6.59 3.72 -16.58
CA ILE A 321 -5.43 4.45 -16.07
C ILE A 321 -5.77 5.94 -16.13
N PRO A 322 -5.53 6.73 -15.07
CA PRO A 322 -5.71 8.18 -15.14
C PRO A 322 -4.93 8.77 -16.32
N ALA A 323 -5.57 9.59 -17.15
CA ALA A 323 -5.02 9.99 -18.45
C ALA A 323 -3.67 10.70 -18.35
N PHE A 324 -3.47 11.46 -17.27
CA PHE A 324 -2.23 12.17 -17.00
C PHE A 324 -1.02 11.23 -16.76
N LEU A 325 -1.24 9.95 -16.44
CA LEU A 325 -0.18 8.95 -16.16
C LEU A 325 0.24 8.12 -17.37
N LYS A 326 -0.36 8.35 -18.55
CA LYS A 326 -0.11 7.48 -19.71
C LYS A 326 1.38 7.39 -20.05
N ASN A 327 2.07 8.52 -20.05
CA ASN A 327 3.49 8.61 -20.42
C ASN A 327 4.38 7.96 -19.36
N GLU A 328 4.07 8.18 -18.08
CA GLU A 328 4.76 7.60 -16.92
C GLU A 328 4.67 6.07 -16.98
N ILE A 329 3.49 5.52 -17.21
CA ILE A 329 3.30 4.07 -17.26
C ILE A 329 3.99 3.45 -18.47
N ASP A 330 3.90 4.04 -19.65
CA ASP A 330 4.65 3.57 -20.83
C ASP A 330 6.16 3.60 -20.59
N PHE A 331 6.65 4.69 -19.99
CA PHE A 331 8.06 4.85 -19.64
C PHE A 331 8.52 3.76 -18.66
N LEU A 332 7.70 3.41 -17.68
CA LEU A 332 7.97 2.30 -16.75
C LEU A 332 7.87 0.94 -17.44
N GLU A 333 6.86 0.66 -18.27
CA GLU A 333 6.69 -0.65 -18.92
C GLU A 333 7.83 -0.98 -19.89
N THR A 334 8.48 0.03 -20.48
CA THR A 334 9.67 -0.17 -21.33
C THR A 334 10.95 -0.46 -20.52
N ARG A 335 10.94 -0.27 -19.21
CA ARG A 335 12.13 -0.37 -18.35
C ARG A 335 11.97 -1.41 -17.25
N LEU A 336 10.85 -1.45 -16.56
CA LEU A 336 10.60 -2.31 -15.42
C LEU A 336 9.63 -3.44 -15.77
N HIS A 337 9.73 -4.52 -15.03
CA HIS A 337 8.66 -5.51 -14.96
C HIS A 337 7.48 -4.93 -14.15
N VAL A 338 6.50 -4.36 -14.86
CA VAL A 338 5.26 -3.83 -14.29
C VAL A 338 4.21 -4.94 -14.21
N VAL A 339 3.86 -5.33 -12.99
CA VAL A 339 2.89 -6.40 -12.71
C VAL A 339 1.46 -5.87 -12.85
N HIS A 340 1.20 -4.69 -12.31
CA HIS A 340 -0.12 -4.07 -12.28
C HIS A 340 0.01 -2.55 -12.45
N SER A 341 -1.00 -1.92 -13.03
CA SER A 341 -1.05 -0.48 -13.28
C SER A 341 -2.50 -0.07 -13.48
N GLY A 342 -2.88 1.07 -12.91
CA GLY A 342 -4.26 1.54 -12.96
C GLY A 342 -5.23 0.62 -12.22
N ILE A 343 -6.45 0.53 -12.72
CA ILE A 343 -7.52 -0.32 -12.20
C ILE A 343 -7.86 -1.36 -13.25
N ALA A 344 -7.91 -2.64 -12.87
CA ALA A 344 -8.49 -3.67 -13.74
C ALA A 344 -10.01 -3.54 -13.69
N ILE A 345 -10.64 -3.23 -14.84
CA ILE A 345 -12.08 -2.90 -14.85
C ILE A 345 -12.96 -3.97 -15.50
N GLY A 346 -12.39 -4.82 -16.35
CA GLY A 346 -13.16 -5.86 -16.99
C GLY A 346 -12.29 -6.87 -17.73
N GLU A 347 -12.89 -8.00 -18.09
CA GLU A 347 -12.24 -9.03 -18.88
C GLU A 347 -13.16 -9.44 -20.05
N LYS A 348 -12.60 -9.55 -21.25
CA LYS A 348 -13.32 -10.08 -22.41
C LYS A 348 -13.32 -11.61 -22.37
N LYS A 349 -14.50 -12.22 -22.26
CA LYS A 349 -14.71 -13.68 -22.28
C LYS A 349 -15.65 -14.07 -23.43
N GLY A 350 -15.07 -14.45 -24.56
CA GLY A 350 -15.83 -14.71 -25.78
C GLY A 350 -16.52 -13.44 -26.29
N LYS A 351 -17.86 -13.47 -26.36
CA LYS A 351 -18.69 -12.29 -26.66
C LYS A 351 -19.07 -11.50 -25.41
N ASP A 352 -18.98 -12.12 -24.23
CA ASP A 352 -19.27 -11.48 -22.96
C ASP A 352 -18.10 -10.61 -22.50
N ARG A 353 -18.44 -9.58 -21.75
CA ARG A 353 -17.50 -8.74 -21.00
C ARG A 353 -17.90 -8.84 -19.55
N VAL A 354 -16.96 -9.24 -18.69
CA VAL A 354 -17.22 -9.46 -17.27
C VAL A 354 -16.57 -8.31 -16.50
N PRO A 355 -17.30 -7.56 -15.65
CA PRO A 355 -16.69 -6.54 -14.81
C PRO A 355 -15.68 -7.20 -13.89
N HIS A 356 -14.51 -6.59 -13.78
CA HIS A 356 -13.45 -7.13 -12.94
C HIS A 356 -13.72 -6.75 -11.47
N PRO A 357 -13.46 -7.64 -10.49
CA PRO A 357 -13.70 -7.34 -9.07
C PRO A 357 -12.95 -6.12 -8.52
N ASP A 358 -11.87 -5.68 -9.18
CA ASP A 358 -11.15 -4.47 -8.75
C ASP A 358 -11.94 -3.18 -9.09
N LEU A 359 -12.81 -3.21 -10.11
CA LEU A 359 -13.68 -2.07 -10.44
C LEU A 359 -14.61 -1.72 -9.29
N SER A 360 -15.20 -2.72 -8.62
CA SER A 360 -16.08 -2.46 -7.48
C SER A 360 -15.32 -1.78 -6.35
N LEU A 361 -14.02 -2.03 -6.23
CA LEU A 361 -13.19 -1.47 -5.18
C LEU A 361 -12.58 -0.12 -5.57
N ALA A 362 -12.83 0.41 -6.76
CA ALA A 362 -12.31 1.71 -7.17
C ALA A 362 -12.92 2.84 -6.32
N VAL A 363 -12.10 3.83 -5.96
CA VAL A 363 -12.57 5.03 -5.25
C VAL A 363 -13.52 5.84 -6.13
N ASP A 364 -13.22 5.92 -7.43
CA ASP A 364 -13.96 6.73 -8.41
C ASP A 364 -15.06 5.94 -9.13
N LEU A 365 -15.53 4.83 -8.53
CA LEU A 365 -16.62 4.03 -9.09
C LEU A 365 -17.93 4.83 -9.05
N LYS A 366 -18.49 5.09 -10.24
CA LYS A 366 -19.88 5.54 -10.40
C LYS A 366 -20.81 4.36 -10.17
N GLN A 367 -21.29 4.18 -8.94
CA GLN A 367 -22.05 2.98 -8.57
C GLN A 367 -23.36 2.84 -9.38
N GLU A 368 -23.93 3.95 -9.84
CA GLU A 368 -25.11 4.03 -10.71
C GLU A 368 -24.90 3.46 -12.12
N ALA A 369 -23.65 3.17 -12.52
CA ALA A 369 -23.35 2.44 -13.74
C ALA A 369 -23.84 0.97 -13.69
N TYR A 370 -24.26 0.49 -12.52
CA TYR A 370 -24.80 -0.86 -12.34
C TYR A 370 -26.06 -0.83 -11.46
N PRO A 371 -27.03 -1.73 -11.70
CA PRO A 371 -28.05 -2.04 -10.70
C PRO A 371 -27.37 -2.44 -9.38
N ARG A 372 -27.88 -1.90 -8.26
CA ARG A 372 -27.29 -2.10 -6.92
C ARG A 372 -28.15 -3.03 -6.09
N TRP A 373 -27.50 -3.92 -5.35
CA TRP A 373 -28.12 -4.78 -4.35
C TRP A 373 -27.42 -4.58 -3.00
N GLU A 374 -28.09 -3.84 -2.12
CA GLU A 374 -27.68 -3.70 -0.73
C GLU A 374 -28.00 -4.98 0.04
N VAL A 375 -26.97 -5.62 0.59
CA VAL A 375 -27.08 -6.92 1.25
C VAL A 375 -26.98 -6.81 2.77
N SER A 376 -27.62 -7.73 3.48
CA SER A 376 -27.39 -7.90 4.91
C SER A 376 -25.95 -8.37 5.20
N ARG A 377 -25.52 -8.26 6.46
CA ARG A 377 -24.20 -8.76 6.88
C ARG A 377 -24.02 -10.25 6.59
N THR A 378 -25.07 -11.05 6.77
CA THR A 378 -25.03 -12.50 6.52
C THR A 378 -24.80 -12.79 5.05
N GLU A 379 -25.56 -12.13 4.17
CA GLU A 379 -25.43 -12.26 2.72
C GLU A 379 -24.08 -11.74 2.22
N ALA A 380 -23.56 -10.64 2.77
CA ALA A 380 -22.22 -10.14 2.47
C ALA A 380 -21.14 -11.19 2.81
N LEU A 381 -21.26 -11.87 3.94
CA LEU A 381 -20.32 -12.94 4.31
C LEU A 381 -20.46 -14.18 3.42
N SER A 382 -21.66 -14.52 2.98
CA SER A 382 -21.87 -15.60 1.99
C SER A 382 -21.29 -15.21 0.63
N PHE A 383 -21.47 -13.96 0.19
CA PHE A 383 -20.85 -13.42 -1.00
C PHE A 383 -19.31 -13.56 -0.95
N LEU A 384 -18.69 -13.09 0.13
CA LEU A 384 -17.24 -13.13 0.34
C LEU A 384 -16.69 -14.56 0.51
N ARG A 385 -17.52 -15.52 0.93
CA ARG A 385 -17.19 -16.96 0.95
C ARG A 385 -17.34 -17.62 -0.41
N LYS A 386 -17.88 -16.90 -1.39
CA LYS A 386 -18.25 -17.40 -2.71
C LYS A 386 -19.32 -18.50 -2.65
N GLU A 387 -20.20 -18.39 -1.66
CA GLU A 387 -21.40 -19.22 -1.54
C GLU A 387 -22.48 -18.73 -2.52
N ASN A 388 -23.51 -19.56 -2.71
CA ASN A 388 -24.68 -19.19 -3.50
C ASN A 388 -25.47 -18.13 -2.74
N ILE A 389 -25.79 -17.05 -3.44
CA ILE A 389 -26.70 -15.99 -3.00
C ILE A 389 -27.69 -15.75 -4.14
N THR A 390 -28.91 -15.29 -3.84
CA THR A 390 -29.96 -15.14 -4.85
C THR A 390 -30.44 -13.69 -4.86
N CYS A 391 -30.36 -13.04 -6.02
CA CYS A 391 -30.87 -11.68 -6.17
C CYS A 391 -32.38 -11.60 -5.84
N PRO A 392 -32.86 -10.48 -5.28
CA PRO A 392 -34.28 -10.26 -5.02
C PRO A 392 -35.14 -10.40 -6.28
N THR A 393 -36.38 -10.85 -6.11
CA THR A 393 -37.37 -10.94 -7.19
C THR A 393 -37.56 -9.57 -7.84
N GLY A 394 -37.59 -9.52 -9.17
CA GLY A 394 -37.76 -8.28 -9.93
C GLY A 394 -36.47 -7.51 -10.22
N MET A 395 -35.33 -7.94 -9.68
CA MET A 395 -34.03 -7.36 -10.03
C MET A 395 -33.68 -7.62 -11.50
N GLU A 396 -33.14 -6.60 -12.17
CA GLU A 396 -32.76 -6.66 -13.58
C GLU A 396 -31.73 -7.79 -13.84
N LYS A 397 -31.85 -8.46 -14.98
CA LYS A 397 -30.86 -9.46 -15.42
C LYS A 397 -29.60 -8.75 -15.89
N GLY A 398 -28.43 -9.26 -15.55
CA GLY A 398 -27.16 -8.65 -15.91
C GLY A 398 -26.17 -8.65 -14.76
N TYR A 399 -25.19 -7.75 -14.82
CA TYR A 399 -24.25 -7.56 -13.72
C TYR A 399 -24.84 -6.62 -12.69
N VAL A 400 -24.83 -7.06 -11.43
CA VAL A 400 -25.35 -6.31 -10.29
C VAL A 400 -24.19 -6.04 -9.34
N LEU A 401 -24.07 -4.80 -8.88
CA LEU A 401 -23.12 -4.38 -7.87
C LEU A 401 -23.68 -4.74 -6.48
N ILE A 402 -22.93 -5.53 -5.71
CA ILE A 402 -23.25 -5.82 -4.32
C ILE A 402 -22.63 -4.78 -3.42
N THR A 403 -23.43 -4.23 -2.52
CA THR A 403 -23.02 -3.25 -1.50
C THR A 403 -23.40 -3.71 -0.09
N PHE A 404 -22.60 -3.35 0.90
CA PHE A 404 -22.90 -3.52 2.32
C PHE A 404 -22.60 -2.22 3.05
N GLU A 405 -23.58 -1.63 3.73
CA GLU A 405 -23.53 -0.27 4.26
C GLU A 405 -23.09 0.73 3.17
N ASP A 406 -23.62 0.57 1.95
CA ASP A 406 -23.23 1.30 0.74
C ASP A 406 -21.75 1.14 0.31
N TYR A 407 -20.98 0.25 0.95
CA TYR A 407 -19.63 -0.10 0.50
C TYR A 407 -19.70 -1.15 -0.59
N PRO A 408 -19.20 -0.88 -1.81
CA PRO A 408 -19.07 -1.90 -2.84
C PRO A 408 -18.20 -3.08 -2.41
N LEU A 409 -18.71 -4.30 -2.56
CA LEU A 409 -17.98 -5.53 -2.27
C LEU A 409 -17.53 -6.27 -3.53
N GLY A 410 -18.29 -6.17 -4.61
CA GLY A 410 -18.06 -6.94 -5.83
C GLY A 410 -19.31 -7.05 -6.70
N PHE A 411 -19.23 -7.93 -7.68
CA PHE A 411 -20.31 -8.14 -8.65
C PHE A 411 -20.91 -9.53 -8.55
N VAL A 412 -22.17 -9.63 -8.95
CA VAL A 412 -22.82 -10.90 -9.34
C VAL A 412 -23.38 -10.79 -10.74
N LYS A 413 -23.60 -11.93 -11.40
CA LYS A 413 -24.38 -12.00 -12.65
C LYS A 413 -25.75 -12.60 -12.35
N ASN A 414 -26.79 -11.77 -12.37
CA ASN A 414 -28.17 -12.20 -12.25
C ASN A 414 -28.69 -12.73 -13.60
N LEU A 415 -29.15 -13.97 -13.63
CA LEU A 415 -29.73 -14.62 -14.82
C LEU A 415 -31.26 -14.76 -14.71
N GLY A 416 -31.87 -14.24 -13.64
CA GLY A 416 -33.29 -14.31 -13.32
C GLY A 416 -33.67 -15.56 -12.53
N ASN A 417 -33.21 -16.74 -12.97
CA ASN A 417 -33.44 -18.00 -12.25
C ASN A 417 -32.27 -18.43 -11.33
N ARG A 418 -31.09 -17.83 -11.53
CA ARG A 418 -29.89 -18.09 -10.74
C ARG A 418 -29.01 -16.85 -10.71
N THR A 419 -28.13 -16.79 -9.71
CA THR A 419 -27.16 -15.70 -9.54
C THR A 419 -25.77 -16.30 -9.47
N ASN A 420 -24.87 -15.84 -10.33
CA ASN A 420 -23.48 -16.26 -10.31
C ASN A 420 -22.65 -15.29 -9.48
N ASN A 421 -22.05 -15.78 -8.40
CA ASN A 421 -21.15 -15.00 -7.56
C ASN A 421 -19.78 -14.80 -8.23
N LEU A 422 -19.42 -13.54 -8.54
CA LEU A 422 -18.17 -13.20 -9.24
C LEU A 422 -17.01 -12.85 -8.29
N HIS A 423 -17.17 -13.02 -6.97
CA HIS A 423 -16.08 -12.83 -6.01
C HIS A 423 -14.87 -13.72 -6.36
N PRO A 424 -13.64 -13.19 -6.43
CA PRO A 424 -12.49 -13.97 -6.86
C PRO A 424 -12.12 -15.05 -5.84
N HIS A 425 -11.78 -16.25 -6.32
CA HIS A 425 -11.39 -17.37 -5.44
C HIS A 425 -10.16 -17.04 -4.58
N SER A 426 -9.24 -16.20 -5.09
CA SER A 426 -8.04 -15.77 -4.37
C SER A 426 -8.33 -14.86 -3.18
N ARG A 427 -9.52 -14.26 -3.09
CA ARG A 427 -9.95 -13.37 -1.99
C ARG A 427 -11.10 -13.96 -1.17
N LYS A 428 -11.43 -15.24 -1.38
CA LYS A 428 -12.50 -15.89 -0.60
C LYS A 428 -12.10 -15.95 0.86
N ILE A 429 -13.04 -15.68 1.75
CA ILE A 429 -12.80 -15.84 3.18
C ILE A 429 -13.08 -17.27 3.62
N HIS A 430 -12.38 -17.70 4.67
CA HIS A 430 -12.60 -18.99 5.31
C HIS A 430 -12.99 -18.74 6.76
N MET A 431 -14.08 -19.36 7.22
CA MET A 431 -14.28 -19.53 8.66
C MET A 431 -13.48 -20.75 9.08
N LYS A 432 -12.66 -20.62 10.13
CA LYS A 432 -12.26 -21.81 10.89
C LYS A 432 -13.55 -22.43 11.40
N LYS A 433 -13.79 -23.70 11.09
CA LYS A 433 -14.78 -24.47 11.86
C LYS A 433 -14.28 -24.42 13.30
N THR A 434 -15.05 -23.76 14.16
CA THR A 434 -14.86 -23.77 15.61
C THR A 434 -14.88 -25.18 16.14
#